data_AF-A0A344L825-F1
#
_entry.id   AF-A0A344L825-F1
#
_cell.length_a   1.000
_cell.length_b   1.000
_cell.length_c   1.000
_cell.angle_alpha   90.00
_cell.angle_beta   90.00
_cell.angle_gamma   90.00
#
_symmetry.space_group_name_H-M   'P 1'
#
loop_
_entity.id
_entity.type
_entity.pdbx_description
1 polymer ?
#
loop_
_entity_poly.entity_id
_entity_poly.type
_entity_poly.pdbx_seq_one_letter_code
_entity_poly.pdbx_strand_id
1 'polypeptide(L)'
;MRLVRLAQQPSRVADDIRAALASLGRGNTVVGGVALIGVSPPGFAQPVDAVVLLPRGVLIVVGVDLPDPAMRLDAPLTGQWKADGWPLVGTDEAVNPATDALATSEKIARHLRETEPSTTAIGTIVAVGPYVEQVDQPPADLAGSVRVLHPTPTAMLAAAVSLASATQPSTVAQARAMLAALAENAPKLSDDVLTAEGFAPTGLAEPERTEPVENPLSAIPPTVPADHPPSKAKVVRTAPRTPPVAVAHVRPPGQAGQPAVQAGQAPQKAAAQAAQTPQKAPGQAQQLAASQPPQAGQATQGAAAQAPQLATGQAQQAVQPQQAGAGQAPQTAAGQAVAGQAPLAGAGQAQQIGAAQLPQGVTGQPQAQLAGQRSPAGVQAGQPGQGGQQRAAVQAPRQPGASPQPKQVRKPLKLPKLVKDGKPVRWLPYAAVGLLLVLLVAAISVAASQDGGETAAPQQGPTQTTTAAPTGQNVDGMGFNQLAAESGTQCTPHAFGDTKTVLETTPCSRLRRASFEVAVDGRRAAVTLAALDFPSQEQAETFKQFVDFPGNGGITDLAVETGKWPGQPPTFSGAAYASTGAQTSVLVAQACWLDGPSTSDDPGLGKAAKAGLTMPLPG
;
A
#
# COMPACT_ATOMS: atom_id res chain seq x y z
N MET A 1 4.25 5.29 -12.07
CA MET A 1 4.77 3.96 -12.43
C MET A 1 3.81 3.17 -13.30
N ARG A 2 4.29 2.64 -14.42
CA ARG A 2 3.57 1.71 -15.30
C ARG A 2 4.06 0.28 -15.12
N LEU A 3 3.14 -0.68 -14.96
CA LEU A 3 3.49 -2.09 -14.89
C LEU A 3 3.38 -2.76 -16.27
N VAL A 4 4.36 -3.59 -16.61
CA VAL A 4 4.40 -4.45 -17.80
C VAL A 4 4.65 -5.88 -17.33
N ARG A 5 3.70 -6.78 -17.55
CA ARG A 5 3.82 -8.20 -17.17
C ARG A 5 4.41 -8.99 -18.35
N LEU A 6 5.44 -9.79 -18.11
CA LEU A 6 6.16 -10.55 -19.14
C LEU A 6 6.00 -12.06 -18.96
N ALA A 7 6.27 -12.56 -17.75
CA ALA A 7 6.12 -13.96 -17.39
C ALA A 7 5.54 -14.13 -15.98
N GLN A 8 5.19 -15.36 -15.61
CA GLN A 8 4.94 -15.72 -14.21
C GLN A 8 6.24 -15.54 -13.40
N GLN A 9 6.11 -15.04 -12.18
CA GLN A 9 7.24 -14.74 -11.30
C GLN A 9 7.69 -16.00 -10.53
N PRO A 10 8.98 -16.10 -10.14
CA PRO A 10 9.50 -17.28 -9.46
C PRO A 10 9.09 -17.39 -7.98
N SER A 11 8.96 -16.28 -7.24
CA SER A 11 8.66 -16.31 -5.81
C SER A 11 7.16 -16.27 -5.50
N ARG A 12 6.77 -16.73 -4.31
CA ARG A 12 5.39 -16.62 -3.79
C ARG A 12 5.07 -15.18 -3.39
N VAL A 13 6.05 -14.46 -2.82
CA VAL A 13 5.94 -13.03 -2.48
C VAL A 13 5.76 -12.12 -3.71
N ALA A 14 5.89 -12.64 -4.93
CA ALA A 14 5.70 -11.88 -6.16
C ALA A 14 4.31 -11.24 -6.33
N ASP A 15 3.25 -11.84 -5.77
CA ASP A 15 1.92 -11.23 -5.74
C ASP A 15 1.94 -9.90 -4.95
N ASP A 16 2.61 -9.87 -3.79
CA ASP A 16 2.77 -8.69 -2.94
C ASP A 16 3.70 -7.65 -3.56
N ILE A 17 4.83 -8.07 -4.16
CA ILE A 17 5.71 -7.19 -4.95
C ILE A 17 4.90 -6.46 -6.03
N ARG A 18 4.06 -7.20 -6.76
CA ARG A 18 3.23 -6.64 -7.83
C ARG A 18 2.16 -5.70 -7.30
N ALA A 19 1.51 -6.04 -6.18
CA ALA A 19 0.52 -5.20 -5.53
C ALA A 19 1.14 -3.88 -5.06
N ALA A 20 2.27 -3.93 -4.34
CA ALA A 20 2.96 -2.75 -3.86
C ALA A 20 3.44 -1.83 -5.00
N LEU A 21 4.02 -2.38 -6.07
CA LEU A 21 4.42 -1.60 -7.24
C LEU A 21 3.24 -0.96 -7.97
N ALA A 22 2.08 -1.65 -8.03
CA ALA A 22 0.86 -1.08 -8.60
C ALA A 22 0.30 0.08 -7.75
N SER A 23 0.42 0.00 -6.42
CA SER A 23 -0.03 1.04 -5.48
C SER A 23 0.86 2.31 -5.49
N LEU A 24 2.04 2.30 -6.12
CA LEU A 24 2.87 3.50 -6.28
C LEU A 24 2.30 4.54 -7.27
N GLY A 25 1.13 4.28 -7.86
CA GLY A 25 0.44 5.18 -8.77
C GLY A 25 1.04 5.21 -10.18
N ARG A 26 0.35 5.87 -11.12
CA ARG A 26 0.78 6.06 -12.52
C ARG A 26 1.29 7.47 -12.78
N GLY A 27 2.16 7.63 -13.77
CA GLY A 27 2.82 8.89 -14.07
C GLY A 27 3.89 9.28 -13.04
N ASN A 28 4.37 10.52 -13.16
CA ASN A 28 5.49 11.09 -12.40
C ASN A 28 5.11 11.75 -11.06
N THR A 29 3.88 11.57 -10.56
CA THR A 29 3.38 12.26 -9.35
C THR A 29 4.00 11.76 -8.04
N VAL A 30 4.56 10.56 -8.02
CA VAL A 30 5.20 9.94 -6.85
C VAL A 30 6.68 9.64 -7.14
N VAL A 31 6.96 8.60 -7.92
CA VAL A 31 8.33 8.22 -8.36
C VAL A 31 8.48 8.02 -9.86
N GLY A 32 7.39 7.98 -10.63
CA GLY A 32 7.46 7.69 -12.06
C GLY A 32 7.78 6.24 -12.39
N GLY A 33 8.35 6.02 -13.57
CA GLY A 33 9.00 4.78 -13.98
C GLY A 33 8.14 3.68 -14.62
N VAL A 34 8.80 2.61 -15.03
CA VAL A 34 8.23 1.40 -15.63
C VAL A 34 8.74 0.19 -14.86
N ALA A 35 7.81 -0.59 -14.28
CA ALA A 35 8.11 -1.88 -13.66
C ALA A 35 7.83 -3.02 -14.65
N LEU A 36 8.89 -3.72 -15.05
CA LEU A 36 8.80 -5.00 -15.76
C LEU A 36 8.63 -6.10 -14.71
N ILE A 37 7.60 -6.94 -14.82
CA ILE A 37 7.28 -8.00 -13.85
C ILE A 37 7.49 -9.38 -14.51
N GLY A 38 8.25 -10.27 -13.85
CA GLY A 38 8.65 -11.58 -14.39
C GLY A 38 9.65 -11.46 -15.54
N VAL A 39 10.76 -10.77 -15.30
CA VAL A 39 11.76 -10.43 -16.33
C VAL A 39 12.74 -11.58 -16.53
N SER A 40 12.91 -12.05 -17.75
CA SER A 40 13.97 -13.00 -18.13
C SER A 40 14.93 -12.33 -19.12
N PRO A 41 16.00 -11.65 -18.66
CA PRO A 41 16.95 -11.01 -19.56
C PRO A 41 17.69 -12.06 -20.43
N PRO A 42 18.11 -11.72 -21.67
CA PRO A 42 18.81 -12.64 -22.54
C PRO A 42 20.06 -13.24 -21.87
N GLY A 43 20.18 -14.58 -21.90
CA GLY A 43 21.28 -15.30 -21.25
C GLY A 43 21.07 -15.66 -19.78
N PHE A 44 19.94 -15.28 -19.17
CA PHE A 44 19.57 -15.67 -17.81
C PHE A 44 18.61 -16.87 -17.85
N ALA A 45 18.91 -17.92 -17.07
CA ALA A 45 18.14 -19.17 -17.08
C ALA A 45 16.84 -19.12 -16.25
N GLN A 46 16.68 -18.12 -15.38
CA GLN A 46 15.51 -17.95 -14.52
C GLN A 46 14.96 -16.51 -14.63
N PRO A 47 13.63 -16.33 -14.55
CA PRO A 47 13.04 -15.01 -14.41
C PRO A 47 13.38 -14.39 -13.06
N VAL A 48 13.32 -13.06 -12.99
CA VAL A 48 13.35 -12.27 -11.75
C VAL A 48 12.00 -11.59 -11.55
N ASP A 49 11.57 -11.46 -10.30
CA ASP A 49 10.21 -11.02 -9.94
C ASP A 49 9.86 -9.65 -10.52
N ALA A 50 10.76 -8.66 -10.41
CA ALA A 50 10.65 -7.42 -11.17
C ALA A 50 11.98 -6.71 -11.45
N VAL A 51 12.00 -5.90 -12.52
CA VAL A 51 13.01 -4.85 -12.72
C VAL A 51 12.29 -3.53 -12.95
N VAL A 52 12.59 -2.53 -12.13
CA VAL A 52 11.90 -1.24 -12.09
C VAL A 52 12.84 -0.15 -12.60
N LEU A 53 12.54 0.36 -13.78
CA LEU A 53 13.23 1.51 -14.36
C LEU A 53 12.57 2.77 -13.83
N LEU A 54 13.30 3.56 -13.05
CA LEU A 54 12.86 4.86 -12.54
C LEU A 54 13.56 5.97 -13.31
N PRO A 55 13.02 7.20 -13.31
CA PRO A 55 13.73 8.34 -13.87
C PRO A 55 15.14 8.50 -13.29
N ARG A 56 15.37 8.20 -12.01
CA ARG A 56 16.65 8.46 -11.31
C ARG A 56 17.40 7.19 -10.89
N GLY A 57 17.06 6.02 -11.45
CA GLY A 57 17.72 4.76 -11.11
C GLY A 57 17.08 3.52 -11.74
N VAL A 58 17.69 2.36 -11.55
CA VAL A 58 17.08 1.06 -11.85
C VAL A 58 17.11 0.21 -10.59
N LEU A 59 16.00 -0.45 -10.27
CA LEU A 59 15.91 -1.35 -9.13
C LEU A 59 15.66 -2.77 -9.63
N ILE A 60 16.46 -3.71 -9.15
CA ILE A 60 16.25 -5.13 -9.37
C ILE A 60 15.54 -5.66 -8.13
N VAL A 61 14.34 -6.23 -8.29
CA VAL A 61 13.51 -6.73 -7.19
C VAL A 61 13.49 -8.25 -7.27
N VAL A 62 14.03 -8.89 -6.24
CA VAL A 62 14.13 -10.35 -6.10
C VAL A 62 13.37 -10.79 -4.86
N GLY A 63 12.47 -11.75 -5.01
CA GLY A 63 11.71 -12.34 -3.92
C GLY A 63 12.51 -13.40 -3.17
N VAL A 64 12.37 -13.42 -1.84
CA VAL A 64 12.87 -14.48 -0.96
C VAL A 64 11.70 -14.97 -0.11
N ASP A 65 11.25 -16.18 -0.39
CA ASP A 65 10.15 -16.81 0.33
C ASP A 65 10.65 -17.41 1.66
N LEU A 66 10.09 -16.92 2.75
CA LEU A 66 10.26 -17.48 4.10
C LEU A 66 9.35 -18.71 4.27
N PRO A 67 9.72 -19.68 5.13
CA PRO A 67 8.89 -20.86 5.36
C PRO A 67 7.55 -20.51 6.03
N ASP A 68 7.58 -19.54 6.94
CA ASP A 68 6.45 -19.08 7.76
C ASP A 68 6.46 -17.54 7.85
N PRO A 69 5.31 -16.90 8.15
CA PRO A 69 5.27 -15.50 8.56
C PRO A 69 6.13 -15.24 9.81
N ALA A 70 6.68 -14.03 9.93
CA ALA A 70 7.46 -13.61 11.11
C ALA A 70 6.96 -12.26 11.64
N MET A 71 7.04 -12.03 12.95
CA MET A 71 6.83 -10.68 13.50
C MET A 71 8.07 -9.83 13.25
N ARG A 72 9.26 -10.42 13.40
CA ARG A 72 10.53 -9.74 13.20
C ARG A 72 11.53 -10.59 12.44
N LEU A 73 12.18 -10.00 11.43
CA LEU A 73 13.25 -10.62 10.66
C LEU A 73 14.56 -9.82 10.82
N ASP A 74 15.57 -10.38 11.49
CA ASP A 74 16.93 -9.87 11.43
C ASP A 74 17.57 -10.36 10.12
N ALA A 75 17.80 -9.46 9.15
CA ALA A 75 18.18 -9.78 7.77
C ALA A 75 19.50 -9.12 7.33
N PRO A 76 20.67 -9.60 7.81
CA PRO A 76 21.96 -9.15 7.32
C PRO A 76 22.21 -9.62 5.88
N LEU A 77 22.92 -8.80 5.08
CA LEU A 77 23.32 -9.19 3.72
C LEU A 77 24.39 -10.30 3.70
N THR A 78 25.06 -10.54 4.84
CA THR A 78 26.05 -11.61 5.02
C THR A 78 25.78 -12.38 6.31
N GLY A 79 25.92 -13.71 6.28
CA GLY A 79 25.63 -14.58 7.42
C GLY A 79 24.14 -14.91 7.59
N GLN A 80 23.80 -15.64 8.64
CA GLN A 80 22.49 -16.26 8.81
C GLN A 80 21.40 -15.25 9.22
N TRP A 81 20.24 -15.33 8.57
CA TRP A 81 19.03 -14.58 8.94
C TRP A 81 18.34 -15.18 10.16
N LYS A 82 17.54 -14.39 10.87
CA LYS A 82 16.72 -14.88 11.99
C LYS A 82 15.29 -14.38 11.90
N ALA A 83 14.33 -15.30 12.01
CA ALA A 83 12.91 -14.98 12.17
C ALA A 83 12.55 -15.14 13.66
N ASP A 84 11.98 -14.11 14.27
CA ASP A 84 11.56 -14.07 15.68
C ASP A 84 12.66 -14.51 16.67
N GLY A 85 13.91 -14.16 16.33
CA GLY A 85 15.13 -14.50 17.09
C GLY A 85 15.72 -15.89 16.79
N TRP A 86 14.99 -16.75 16.06
CA TRP A 86 15.44 -18.09 15.67
C TRP A 86 16.17 -18.08 14.32
N PRO A 87 17.33 -18.73 14.20
CA PRO A 87 18.05 -18.77 12.93
C PRO A 87 17.24 -19.49 11.85
N LEU A 88 17.08 -18.86 10.69
CA LEU A 88 16.50 -19.51 9.53
C LEU A 88 17.47 -20.58 9.02
N VAL A 89 17.00 -21.81 8.97
CA VAL A 89 17.66 -22.93 8.31
C VAL A 89 16.96 -23.14 6.97
N GLY A 90 17.67 -22.85 5.88
CA GLY A 90 17.18 -23.12 4.55
C GLY A 90 17.04 -24.63 4.29
N THR A 91 16.25 -24.98 3.27
CA THR A 91 16.26 -26.34 2.69
C THR A 91 17.48 -26.60 1.81
N ASP A 92 18.29 -25.58 1.55
CA ASP A 92 19.46 -25.58 0.68
C ASP A 92 20.77 -25.41 1.50
N GLU A 93 21.93 -25.65 0.90
CA GLU A 93 23.23 -25.54 1.57
C GLU A 93 23.61 -24.08 1.93
N ALA A 94 22.89 -23.09 1.39
CA ALA A 94 23.13 -21.67 1.63
C ALA A 94 22.73 -21.24 3.05
N VAL A 95 23.70 -20.74 3.82
CA VAL A 95 23.50 -20.20 5.19
C VAL A 95 22.65 -18.92 5.20
N ASN A 96 22.56 -18.20 4.09
CA ASN A 96 21.77 -16.97 3.94
C ASN A 96 20.76 -17.17 2.79
N PRO A 97 19.44 -17.04 3.03
CA PRO A 97 18.42 -17.33 2.03
C PRO A 97 18.40 -16.33 0.87
N ALA A 98 19.05 -15.17 0.99
CA ALA A 98 19.18 -14.19 -0.08
C ALA A 98 20.45 -14.35 -0.94
N THR A 99 21.33 -15.35 -0.69
CA THR A 99 22.59 -15.49 -1.44
C THR A 99 22.38 -15.58 -2.96
N ASP A 100 21.48 -16.43 -3.44
CA ASP A 100 21.23 -16.59 -4.88
C ASP A 100 20.46 -15.39 -5.48
N ALA A 101 19.57 -14.79 -4.70
CA ALA A 101 18.85 -13.57 -5.05
C ALA A 101 19.83 -12.40 -5.29
N LEU A 102 20.80 -12.20 -4.38
CA LEU A 102 21.85 -11.19 -4.48
C LEU A 102 22.81 -11.51 -5.64
N ALA A 103 23.23 -12.76 -5.80
CA ALA A 103 24.11 -13.17 -6.89
C ALA A 103 23.44 -13.01 -8.28
N THR A 104 22.13 -13.22 -8.36
CA THR A 104 21.33 -12.99 -9.58
C THR A 104 21.20 -11.50 -9.86
N SER A 105 20.89 -10.69 -8.84
CA SER A 105 20.84 -9.22 -8.98
C SER A 105 22.17 -8.64 -9.46
N GLU A 106 23.31 -9.04 -8.88
CA GLU A 106 24.63 -8.54 -9.29
C GLU A 106 24.97 -8.87 -10.75
N LYS A 107 24.53 -10.04 -11.26
CA LYS A 107 24.65 -10.40 -12.68
C LYS A 107 23.80 -9.48 -13.57
N ILE A 108 22.55 -9.21 -13.22
CA ILE A 108 21.66 -8.30 -13.97
C ILE A 108 22.19 -6.86 -13.93
N ALA A 109 22.64 -6.39 -12.76
CA ALA A 109 23.25 -5.08 -12.59
C ALA A 109 24.52 -4.91 -13.44
N ARG A 110 25.32 -5.99 -13.60
CA ARG A 110 26.46 -5.99 -14.52
C ARG A 110 26.01 -5.91 -15.99
N HIS A 111 25.07 -6.75 -16.41
CA HIS A 111 24.54 -6.76 -17.78
C HIS A 111 23.93 -5.40 -18.18
N LEU A 112 23.22 -4.73 -17.26
CA LEU A 112 22.71 -3.38 -17.46
C LEU A 112 23.84 -2.34 -17.66
N ARG A 113 24.88 -2.38 -16.81
CA ARG A 113 26.06 -1.49 -16.91
C ARG A 113 26.90 -1.74 -18.18
N GLU A 114 26.91 -2.97 -18.68
CA GLU A 114 27.54 -3.33 -19.96
C GLU A 114 26.74 -2.85 -21.17
N THR A 115 25.41 -2.85 -21.08
CA THR A 115 24.52 -2.45 -22.20
C THR A 115 24.35 -0.94 -22.30
N GLU A 116 24.19 -0.26 -21.17
CA GLU A 116 24.10 1.20 -21.07
C GLU A 116 25.07 1.69 -19.99
N PRO A 117 26.29 2.15 -20.37
CA PRO A 117 27.34 2.66 -19.45
C PRO A 117 27.00 3.98 -18.72
N SER A 118 25.70 4.23 -18.49
CA SER A 118 25.15 5.44 -17.88
C SER A 118 25.54 5.60 -16.40
N THR A 119 25.43 6.82 -15.89
CA THR A 119 25.61 7.16 -14.46
C THR A 119 24.38 6.79 -13.60
N THR A 120 23.47 5.97 -14.12
CA THR A 120 22.22 5.58 -13.46
C THR A 120 22.50 4.72 -12.24
N ALA A 121 21.94 5.11 -11.09
CA ALA A 121 22.05 4.35 -9.85
C ALA A 121 21.32 3.01 -9.98
N ILE A 122 22.02 1.89 -9.73
CA ILE A 122 21.41 0.55 -9.72
C ILE A 122 21.32 0.05 -8.28
N GLY A 123 20.10 -0.23 -7.83
CA GLY A 123 19.80 -0.77 -6.50
C GLY A 123 19.20 -2.18 -6.57
N THR A 124 19.24 -2.89 -5.45
CA THR A 124 18.55 -4.18 -5.27
C THR A 124 17.54 -4.08 -4.13
N ILE A 125 16.34 -4.60 -4.35
CA ILE A 125 15.36 -4.85 -3.30
C ILE A 125 15.23 -6.37 -3.14
N VAL A 126 15.52 -6.86 -1.94
CA VAL A 126 15.22 -8.24 -1.52
C VAL A 126 13.87 -8.19 -0.81
N ALA A 127 12.82 -8.59 -1.51
CA ALA A 127 11.46 -8.59 -1.00
C ALA A 127 11.18 -9.91 -0.27
N VAL A 128 10.76 -9.85 0.99
CA VAL A 128 10.50 -11.03 1.84
C VAL A 128 9.01 -11.24 2.10
N GLY A 129 8.55 -12.48 2.05
CA GLY A 129 7.16 -12.87 2.32
C GLY A 129 7.09 -14.30 2.88
N PRO A 130 5.92 -14.81 3.29
CA PRO A 130 4.58 -14.28 2.98
C PRO A 130 4.18 -13.02 3.78
N TYR A 131 4.60 -12.88 5.04
CA TYR A 131 4.38 -11.65 5.82
C TYR A 131 5.52 -11.45 6.82
N VAL A 132 6.01 -10.21 6.91
CA VAL A 132 6.91 -9.77 7.98
C VAL A 132 6.48 -8.39 8.47
N GLU A 133 6.19 -8.24 9.76
CA GLU A 133 5.81 -6.94 10.35
C GLU A 133 7.02 -5.99 10.40
N GLN A 134 8.17 -6.45 10.92
CA GLN A 134 9.40 -5.66 11.01
C GLN A 134 10.61 -6.39 10.38
N VAL A 135 11.30 -5.72 9.45
CA VAL A 135 12.58 -6.19 8.90
C VAL A 135 13.72 -5.30 9.41
N ASP A 136 14.64 -5.91 10.15
CA ASP A 136 15.84 -5.26 10.69
C ASP A 136 17.07 -5.61 9.83
N GLN A 137 17.42 -4.71 8.93
CA GLN A 137 18.68 -4.75 8.18
C GLN A 137 19.78 -3.98 8.97
N PRO A 138 21.00 -4.51 9.13
CA PRO A 138 22.07 -3.83 9.84
C PRO A 138 22.39 -2.43 9.26
N PRO A 139 22.70 -1.41 10.10
CA PRO A 139 23.02 -0.06 9.61
C PRO A 139 24.21 0.01 8.64
N ALA A 140 25.17 -0.92 8.75
CA ALA A 140 26.29 -1.03 7.81
C ALA A 140 25.83 -1.47 6.40
N ASP A 141 24.83 -2.35 6.34
CA ASP A 141 24.27 -2.86 5.08
C ASP A 141 23.34 -1.82 4.42
N LEU A 142 22.58 -1.06 5.23
CA LEU A 142 21.72 0.04 4.78
C LEU A 142 22.49 1.19 4.11
N ALA A 143 23.79 1.32 4.36
CA ALA A 143 24.64 2.28 3.64
C ALA A 143 24.91 1.86 2.17
N GLY A 144 24.69 0.60 1.83
CA GLY A 144 24.86 0.07 0.47
C GLY A 144 23.65 0.26 -0.45
N SER A 145 23.72 -0.31 -1.65
CA SER A 145 22.67 -0.26 -2.69
C SER A 145 21.60 -1.36 -2.55
N VAL A 146 21.55 -2.08 -1.43
CA VAL A 146 20.60 -3.18 -1.19
C VAL A 146 19.67 -2.86 -0.03
N ARG A 147 18.36 -3.12 -0.20
CA ARG A 147 17.35 -3.05 0.87
C ARG A 147 16.67 -4.41 1.03
N VAL A 148 16.55 -4.90 2.26
CA VAL A 148 15.68 -6.04 2.58
C VAL A 148 14.40 -5.50 3.21
N LEU A 149 13.23 -5.93 2.73
CA LEU A 149 11.93 -5.43 3.19
C LEU A 149 10.80 -6.40 2.88
N HIS A 150 9.71 -6.35 3.64
CA HIS A 150 8.43 -6.91 3.21
C HIS A 150 7.76 -5.93 2.24
N PRO A 151 7.33 -6.33 1.03
CA PRO A 151 6.87 -5.42 -0.01
C PRO A 151 5.48 -4.85 0.27
N THR A 152 5.40 -3.88 1.18
CA THR A 152 4.27 -2.95 1.30
C THR A 152 4.48 -1.75 0.36
N PRO A 153 3.40 -1.01 -0.03
CA PRO A 153 3.55 0.19 -0.85
C PRO A 153 4.52 1.21 -0.24
N THR A 154 4.43 1.43 1.07
CA THR A 154 5.28 2.35 1.83
C THR A 154 6.75 1.90 1.85
N ALA A 155 7.02 0.62 2.08
CA ALA A 155 8.39 0.10 2.10
C ALA A 155 9.02 0.13 0.71
N MET A 156 8.27 -0.26 -0.34
CA MET A 156 8.71 -0.19 -1.74
C MET A 156 8.98 1.25 -2.18
N LEU A 157 8.13 2.21 -1.79
CA LEU A 157 8.34 3.63 -2.05
C LEU A 157 9.62 4.16 -1.37
N ALA A 158 9.80 3.88 -0.09
CA ALA A 158 10.97 4.31 0.68
C ALA A 158 12.27 3.73 0.10
N ALA A 159 12.27 2.44 -0.26
CA ALA A 159 13.40 1.81 -0.94
C ALA A 159 13.66 2.43 -2.32
N ALA A 160 12.60 2.70 -3.11
CA ALA A 160 12.73 3.31 -4.42
C ALA A 160 13.36 4.71 -4.35
N VAL A 161 12.89 5.57 -3.46
CA VAL A 161 13.46 6.91 -3.24
C VAL A 161 14.88 6.84 -2.68
N SER A 162 15.18 5.89 -1.78
CA SER A 162 16.53 5.72 -1.22
C SER A 162 17.56 5.20 -2.22
N LEU A 163 17.15 4.39 -3.19
CA LEU A 163 18.06 3.69 -4.13
C LEU A 163 18.17 4.39 -5.49
N ALA A 164 17.11 5.05 -5.96
CA ALA A 164 17.10 5.80 -7.23
C ALA A 164 17.67 7.23 -7.05
N SER A 165 18.93 7.29 -6.64
CA SER A 165 19.60 8.52 -6.19
C SER A 165 20.46 9.22 -7.26
N ALA A 166 20.39 8.80 -8.54
CA ALA A 166 21.18 9.41 -9.61
C ALA A 166 20.90 10.92 -9.73
N THR A 167 21.93 11.73 -10.01
CA THR A 167 21.83 13.20 -10.01
C THR A 167 20.99 13.74 -11.19
N GLN A 168 21.03 13.07 -12.34
CA GLN A 168 20.27 13.43 -13.54
C GLN A 168 19.18 12.39 -13.82
N PRO A 169 18.01 12.81 -14.33
CA PRO A 169 17.01 11.87 -14.82
C PRO A 169 17.47 11.20 -16.12
N SER A 170 17.18 9.92 -16.24
CA SER A 170 17.37 9.11 -17.44
C SER A 170 16.48 9.62 -18.57
N THR A 171 17.02 9.64 -19.78
CA THR A 171 16.28 10.02 -20.99
C THR A 171 15.35 8.91 -21.46
N VAL A 172 14.36 9.28 -22.27
CA VAL A 172 13.47 8.35 -22.97
C VAL A 172 14.27 7.36 -23.84
N ALA A 173 15.35 7.82 -24.49
CA ALA A 173 16.26 6.94 -25.25
C ALA A 173 16.95 5.90 -24.37
N GLN A 174 17.53 6.31 -23.23
CA GLN A 174 18.17 5.39 -22.27
C GLN A 174 17.15 4.40 -21.68
N ALA A 175 15.95 4.88 -21.32
CA ALA A 175 14.87 4.01 -20.85
C ALA A 175 14.50 2.97 -21.91
N ARG A 176 14.37 3.37 -23.18
CA ARG A 176 14.09 2.47 -24.31
C ARG A 176 15.20 1.43 -24.53
N ALA A 177 16.47 1.82 -24.42
CA ALA A 177 17.60 0.90 -24.53
C ALA A 177 17.62 -0.12 -23.39
N MET A 178 17.45 0.31 -22.14
CA MET A 178 17.34 -0.58 -20.98
C MET A 178 16.14 -1.53 -21.07
N LEU A 179 14.98 -1.07 -21.55
CA LEU A 179 13.80 -1.93 -21.78
C LEU A 179 14.10 -3.01 -22.82
N ALA A 180 14.75 -2.66 -23.93
CA ALA A 180 15.11 -3.61 -24.99
C ALA A 180 16.16 -4.64 -24.51
N ALA A 181 17.13 -4.22 -23.70
CA ALA A 181 18.13 -5.09 -23.10
C ALA A 181 17.52 -6.11 -22.12
N LEU A 182 16.59 -5.66 -21.27
CA LEU A 182 15.96 -6.50 -20.24
C LEU A 182 14.89 -7.45 -20.80
N ALA A 183 14.17 -7.03 -21.85
CA ALA A 183 13.04 -7.78 -22.37
C ALA A 183 12.75 -7.43 -23.85
N GLU A 184 13.46 -8.09 -24.77
CA GLU A 184 13.28 -7.92 -26.22
C GLU A 184 11.82 -8.11 -26.69
N ASN A 185 11.08 -9.01 -26.04
CA ASN A 185 9.68 -9.32 -26.32
C ASN A 185 8.67 -8.39 -25.61
N ALA A 186 9.12 -7.38 -24.84
CA ALA A 186 8.22 -6.48 -24.13
C ALA A 186 7.43 -5.56 -25.10
N PRO A 187 6.18 -5.19 -24.76
CA PRO A 187 5.43 -4.17 -25.50
C PRO A 187 6.22 -2.86 -25.60
N LYS A 188 6.47 -2.39 -26.83
CA LYS A 188 7.19 -1.14 -27.09
C LYS A 188 6.37 0.05 -26.57
N LEU A 189 6.86 0.68 -25.51
CA LEU A 189 6.27 1.93 -24.98
C LEU A 189 6.63 3.11 -25.90
N SER A 190 5.68 4.03 -26.13
CA SER A 190 5.91 5.25 -26.89
C SER A 190 6.70 6.30 -26.08
N ASP A 191 7.27 7.28 -26.77
CA ASP A 191 8.01 8.37 -26.12
C ASP A 191 7.11 9.20 -25.20
N ASP A 192 5.85 9.45 -25.58
CA ASP A 192 4.84 10.13 -24.75
C ASP A 192 4.58 9.37 -23.44
N VAL A 193 4.50 8.03 -23.51
CA VAL A 193 4.25 7.19 -22.33
C VAL A 193 5.45 7.20 -21.39
N LEU A 194 6.67 7.14 -21.92
CA LEU A 194 7.89 7.22 -21.10
C LEU A 194 8.04 8.63 -20.49
N THR A 195 7.75 9.68 -21.25
CA THR A 195 7.76 11.07 -20.76
C THR A 195 6.72 11.27 -19.65
N ALA A 196 5.51 10.72 -19.79
CA ALA A 196 4.48 10.78 -18.77
C ALA A 196 4.84 10.03 -17.47
N GLU A 197 5.62 8.95 -17.56
CA GLU A 197 6.21 8.27 -16.40
C GLU A 197 7.50 8.97 -15.87
N GLY A 198 7.84 10.17 -16.37
CA GLY A 198 8.85 11.05 -15.81
C GLY A 198 10.27 10.92 -16.38
N PHE A 199 10.46 10.17 -17.47
CA PHE A 199 11.75 10.15 -18.18
C PHE A 199 11.96 11.43 -18.98
N ALA A 200 13.21 11.91 -19.06
CA ALA A 200 13.53 13.16 -19.75
C ALA A 200 13.42 13.00 -21.28
N PRO A 201 12.81 13.95 -22.02
CA PRO A 201 12.69 13.84 -23.48
C PRO A 201 14.06 13.82 -24.16
N THR A 202 14.23 12.94 -25.13
CA THR A 202 15.46 12.83 -25.93
C THR A 202 15.64 14.07 -26.80
N GLY A 203 16.77 14.77 -26.67
CA GLY A 203 17.16 15.82 -27.62
C GLY A 203 17.30 17.25 -27.07
N LEU A 204 17.08 17.46 -25.77
CA LEU A 204 17.66 18.65 -25.12
C LEU A 204 19.14 18.38 -24.86
N ALA A 205 19.99 18.98 -25.71
CA ALA A 205 21.32 19.40 -25.25
C ALA A 205 21.16 20.25 -23.97
N GLU A 206 22.20 20.31 -23.15
CA GLU A 206 22.19 21.05 -21.88
C GLU A 206 21.39 22.35 -22.00
N PRO A 207 20.35 22.58 -21.18
CA PRO A 207 19.68 23.86 -21.19
C PRO A 207 20.73 24.91 -20.83
N GLU A 208 21.10 25.70 -21.85
CA GLU A 208 21.96 26.87 -21.71
C GLU A 208 21.41 27.66 -20.53
N ARG A 209 22.24 27.76 -19.47
CA ARG A 209 21.82 28.01 -18.09
C ARG A 209 20.85 29.19 -18.02
N THR A 210 19.56 28.90 -18.11
CA THR A 210 18.53 29.90 -17.81
C THR A 210 18.65 30.15 -16.32
N GLU A 211 18.92 31.41 -15.97
CA GLU A 211 18.98 31.89 -14.59
C GLU A 211 17.80 31.31 -13.79
N PRO A 212 18.02 30.97 -12.50
CA PRO A 212 17.01 30.27 -11.72
C PRO A 212 15.71 31.07 -11.73
N VAL A 213 14.65 30.50 -12.28
CA VAL A 213 13.29 31.01 -12.10
C VAL A 213 13.02 30.91 -10.60
N GLU A 214 13.14 32.04 -9.91
CA GLU A 214 12.91 32.13 -8.48
C GLU A 214 11.51 31.59 -8.18
N ASN A 215 11.48 30.61 -7.28
CA ASN A 215 10.24 30.18 -6.67
C ASN A 215 9.57 31.42 -6.05
N PRO A 216 8.31 31.77 -6.37
CA PRO A 216 7.65 32.96 -5.82
C PRO A 216 7.46 32.92 -4.29
N LEU A 217 7.83 31.83 -3.62
CA LEU A 217 7.92 31.70 -2.16
C LEU A 217 9.31 32.03 -1.58
N SER A 218 10.33 32.30 -2.40
CA SER A 218 11.70 32.64 -1.93
C SER A 218 11.97 34.15 -1.82
N ALA A 219 11.10 35.00 -2.38
CA ALA A 219 11.23 36.46 -2.35
C ALA A 219 10.64 37.11 -1.08
N ILE A 220 10.77 36.47 0.09
CA ILE A 220 10.49 37.11 1.38
C ILE A 220 11.83 37.70 1.89
N PRO A 221 12.03 39.02 1.88
CA PRO A 221 13.25 39.60 2.44
C PRO A 221 13.32 39.29 3.94
N PRO A 222 14.53 39.04 4.50
CA PRO A 222 14.67 38.78 5.93
C PRO A 222 14.16 39.98 6.72
N THR A 223 13.11 39.79 7.51
CA THR A 223 12.51 40.83 8.34
C THR A 223 13.50 41.27 9.42
N VAL A 224 14.27 42.32 9.12
CA VAL A 224 15.05 43.04 10.12
C VAL A 224 14.07 43.54 11.21
N PRO A 225 14.33 43.28 12.50
CA PRO A 225 13.50 43.84 13.57
C PRO A 225 13.52 45.37 13.48
N ALA A 226 12.36 45.96 13.18
CA ALA A 226 12.21 47.41 13.18
C ALA A 226 12.37 47.94 14.62
N ASP A 227 13.21 48.96 14.80
CA ASP A 227 13.38 49.62 16.09
C ASP A 227 12.04 50.15 16.62
N HIS A 228 11.72 49.81 17.87
CA HIS A 228 10.51 50.30 18.52
C HIS A 228 10.61 51.81 18.76
N PRO A 229 9.59 52.61 18.37
CA PRO A 229 9.55 54.02 18.72
C PRO A 229 9.46 54.20 20.26
N PRO A 230 10.10 55.24 20.83
CA PRO A 230 10.17 55.41 22.27
C PRO A 230 8.78 55.61 22.88
N SER A 231 8.44 54.74 23.84
CA SER A 231 7.15 54.76 24.54
C SER A 231 6.98 56.07 25.32
N LYS A 232 5.98 56.87 24.93
CA LYS A 232 5.69 58.15 25.59
C LYS A 232 5.22 57.92 27.03
N ALA A 233 5.90 58.55 27.98
CA ALA A 233 5.61 58.43 29.41
C ALA A 233 4.14 58.72 29.71
N LYS A 234 3.43 57.75 30.30
CA LYS A 234 2.06 57.95 30.80
C LYS A 234 2.11 58.28 32.29
N VAL A 235 1.68 59.50 32.58
CA VAL A 235 1.66 60.15 33.90
C VAL A 235 1.12 59.23 35.00
N VAL A 236 1.93 59.02 36.04
CA VAL A 236 1.47 58.45 37.32
C VAL A 236 0.54 59.45 37.99
N ARG A 237 -0.72 59.07 38.20
CA ARG A 237 -1.70 59.89 38.93
C ARG A 237 -2.20 59.11 40.14
N THR A 238 -1.71 59.49 41.32
CA THR A 238 -2.06 58.90 42.62
C THR A 238 -3.49 59.25 43.04
N ALA A 239 -4.19 58.25 43.60
CA ALA A 239 -5.52 58.38 44.20
C ALA A 239 -5.64 57.37 45.37
N PRO A 240 -6.51 57.62 46.38
CA PRO A 240 -6.13 57.31 47.77
C PRO A 240 -6.53 55.94 48.32
N ARG A 241 -5.82 55.52 49.39
CA ARG A 241 -6.20 54.39 50.25
C ARG A 241 -7.38 54.75 51.14
N THR A 242 -8.35 53.84 51.27
CA THR A 242 -9.33 53.79 52.37
C THR A 242 -8.98 52.69 53.38
N PRO A 243 -9.25 52.87 54.69
CA PRO A 243 -8.91 51.90 55.74
C PRO A 243 -9.95 50.77 55.89
N PRO A 244 -9.60 49.64 56.54
CA PRO A 244 -10.49 48.50 56.72
C PRO A 244 -11.51 48.71 57.86
N VAL A 245 -12.73 48.21 57.66
CA VAL A 245 -13.75 48.07 58.71
C VAL A 245 -13.78 46.63 59.19
N ALA A 246 -13.75 46.43 60.51
CA ALA A 246 -13.91 45.12 61.14
C ALA A 246 -15.39 44.82 61.42
N VAL A 247 -15.80 43.56 61.23
CA VAL A 247 -17.11 43.04 61.68
C VAL A 247 -16.87 41.72 62.41
N ALA A 248 -17.56 41.53 63.54
CA ALA A 248 -17.34 40.40 64.45
C ALA A 248 -18.40 39.30 64.30
N HIS A 249 -17.97 38.08 64.69
CA HIS A 249 -18.73 36.94 65.23
C HIS A 249 -20.22 36.73 64.88
N VAL A 250 -20.56 35.50 64.44
CA VAL A 250 -21.53 34.61 65.14
C VAL A 250 -21.12 33.13 64.95
N ARG A 251 -21.33 32.29 65.97
CA ARG A 251 -21.16 30.83 65.97
C ARG A 251 -22.43 30.19 66.56
N PRO A 252 -22.98 29.13 65.95
CA PRO A 252 -23.77 28.14 66.69
C PRO A 252 -23.27 26.69 66.35
N PRO A 253 -23.94 25.58 66.72
CA PRO A 253 -23.37 24.63 67.66
C PRO A 253 -22.94 23.30 67.02
N GLY A 254 -22.27 22.43 67.79
CA GLY A 254 -21.84 21.11 67.32
C GLY A 254 -22.61 19.95 67.96
N GLN A 255 -22.44 18.76 67.39
CA GLN A 255 -22.65 17.42 67.95
C GLN A 255 -21.61 16.51 67.25
N ALA A 256 -20.76 15.77 67.98
CA ALA A 256 -20.98 14.40 68.48
C ALA A 256 -21.21 13.38 67.34
N GLY A 257 -20.45 12.29 67.20
CA GLY A 257 -19.34 11.77 68.03
C GLY A 257 -18.53 10.66 67.33
N GLN A 258 -17.58 10.09 68.07
CA GLN A 258 -16.67 8.99 67.72
C GLN A 258 -17.39 7.61 67.65
N PRO A 259 -16.76 6.46 67.29
CA PRO A 259 -15.31 6.20 67.18
C PRO A 259 -14.80 5.34 66.00
N ALA A 260 -13.47 5.35 65.85
CA ALA A 260 -12.72 4.33 65.13
C ALA A 260 -12.51 3.07 65.98
N VAL A 261 -12.25 1.92 65.35
CA VAL A 261 -11.75 0.71 66.02
C VAL A 261 -10.48 0.22 65.31
N GLN A 262 -9.45 -0.11 66.08
CA GLN A 262 -8.16 -0.62 65.59
C GLN A 262 -8.03 -2.14 65.77
N ALA A 263 -7.19 -2.73 64.90
CA ALA A 263 -6.30 -3.87 65.12
C ALA A 263 -6.87 -5.23 65.62
N GLY A 264 -6.56 -6.30 64.88
CA GLY A 264 -6.93 -7.67 65.29
C GLY A 264 -6.35 -8.81 64.44
N GLN A 265 -5.04 -9.03 64.53
CA GLN A 265 -4.35 -10.34 64.44
C GLN A 265 -4.37 -11.17 63.13
N ALA A 266 -3.18 -11.65 62.74
CA ALA A 266 -2.99 -12.86 61.93
C ALA A 266 -3.07 -14.12 62.83
N PRO A 267 -3.09 -15.34 62.25
CA PRO A 267 -1.79 -16.01 62.14
C PRO A 267 -1.59 -16.84 60.86
N GLN A 268 -0.31 -17.17 60.63
CA GLN A 268 0.19 -18.02 59.55
C GLN A 268 -0.18 -19.49 59.77
N LYS A 269 -0.28 -20.27 58.67
CA LYS A 269 0.17 -21.67 58.66
C LYS A 269 0.89 -21.96 57.35
N ALA A 270 2.11 -22.47 57.47
CA ALA A 270 2.96 -22.93 56.37
C ALA A 270 3.66 -24.23 56.79
N ALA A 271 4.10 -25.00 55.79
CA ALA A 271 4.82 -26.28 55.91
C ALA A 271 3.98 -27.47 56.47
N ALA A 272 4.27 -28.74 56.13
CA ALA A 272 5.42 -29.26 55.40
C ALA A 272 5.11 -30.53 54.56
N GLN A 273 5.87 -30.69 53.47
CA GLN A 273 6.58 -31.90 53.03
C GLN A 273 5.92 -33.30 53.12
N ALA A 274 5.90 -34.00 51.98
CA ALA A 274 6.75 -35.19 51.78
C ALA A 274 6.87 -35.54 50.27
N ALA A 275 8.05 -35.96 49.84
CA ALA A 275 8.30 -36.47 48.48
C ALA A 275 8.26 -38.01 48.44
N GLN A 276 7.89 -38.59 47.29
CA GLN A 276 8.31 -39.94 46.86
C GLN A 276 7.86 -40.27 45.42
N THR A 277 8.82 -40.31 44.49
CA THR A 277 8.91 -41.33 43.42
C THR A 277 9.74 -42.51 43.98
N PRO A 278 9.67 -43.77 43.48
CA PRO A 278 9.67 -44.12 42.04
C PRO A 278 8.98 -45.47 41.63
N GLN A 279 9.24 -45.93 40.40
CA GLN A 279 9.07 -47.32 39.87
C GLN A 279 7.63 -47.85 39.68
N LYS A 280 7.33 -48.91 38.89
CA LYS A 280 7.86 -49.49 37.61
C LYS A 280 6.81 -50.53 37.12
N ALA A 281 6.69 -50.76 35.80
CA ALA A 281 5.78 -51.70 35.11
C ALA A 281 5.93 -53.20 35.57
N PRO A 282 5.05 -54.20 35.21
CA PRO A 282 4.25 -54.30 33.95
C PRO A 282 2.89 -55.08 33.94
N GLY A 283 2.23 -55.12 32.76
CA GLY A 283 1.14 -56.05 32.37
C GLY A 283 -0.30 -55.55 32.61
N GLN A 284 -1.34 -55.90 31.85
CA GLN A 284 -1.45 -56.79 30.66
C GLN A 284 -2.46 -56.25 29.62
N ALA A 285 -2.25 -56.74 28.40
CA ALA A 285 -3.06 -56.72 27.19
C ALA A 285 -4.59 -56.80 27.30
N GLN A 286 -5.28 -56.04 26.43
CA GLN A 286 -6.37 -56.57 25.60
C GLN A 286 -6.43 -55.83 24.25
N GLN A 287 -7.06 -56.46 23.26
CA GLN A 287 -6.77 -56.31 21.82
C GLN A 287 -8.09 -56.21 21.01
N LEU A 288 -7.99 -55.89 19.71
CA LEU A 288 -9.06 -55.84 18.68
C LEU A 288 -9.88 -54.52 18.67
N ALA A 289 -10.22 -53.92 17.51
CA ALA A 289 -9.89 -54.27 16.12
C ALA A 289 -9.71 -53.01 15.26
N ALA A 290 -8.92 -53.11 14.18
CA ALA A 290 -8.75 -52.07 13.18
C ALA A 290 -9.57 -52.37 11.92
N SER A 291 -10.20 -51.34 11.34
CA SER A 291 -10.97 -51.46 10.09
C SER A 291 -10.07 -51.24 8.87
N GLN A 292 -10.08 -52.18 7.92
CA GLN A 292 -9.53 -52.02 6.57
C GLN A 292 -10.65 -52.07 5.50
N PRO A 293 -10.48 -51.42 4.34
CA PRO A 293 -11.50 -51.37 3.29
C PRO A 293 -11.41 -52.56 2.31
N PRO A 294 -12.51 -52.95 1.63
CA PRO A 294 -12.50 -54.05 0.66
C PRO A 294 -12.19 -53.59 -0.79
N GLN A 295 -11.43 -54.40 -1.52
CA GLN A 295 -11.37 -54.40 -2.99
C GLN A 295 -12.20 -55.57 -3.58
N ALA A 296 -12.37 -55.57 -4.90
CA ALA A 296 -13.39 -56.32 -5.65
C ALA A 296 -13.05 -57.80 -5.99
N GLY A 297 -14.08 -58.60 -6.32
CA GLY A 297 -13.91 -59.78 -7.19
C GLY A 297 -15.02 -60.86 -7.18
N GLN A 298 -15.83 -60.90 -8.26
CA GLN A 298 -16.39 -62.11 -8.93
C GLN A 298 -17.40 -63.04 -8.18
N ALA A 299 -18.35 -63.77 -8.80
CA ALA A 299 -18.96 -63.79 -10.15
C ALA A 299 -20.24 -64.70 -10.21
N THR A 300 -20.82 -64.91 -11.41
CA THR A 300 -21.94 -65.83 -11.80
C THR A 300 -23.37 -65.42 -11.41
N GLN A 301 -24.44 -65.48 -12.24
CA GLN A 301 -24.74 -65.81 -13.67
C GLN A 301 -26.06 -65.07 -14.06
N GLY A 302 -26.60 -64.98 -15.30
CA GLY A 302 -26.31 -65.52 -16.64
C GLY A 302 -27.37 -65.05 -17.69
N ALA A 303 -27.40 -65.64 -18.91
CA ALA A 303 -28.31 -65.38 -20.08
C ALA A 303 -28.25 -63.95 -20.72
N ALA A 304 -27.70 -63.71 -21.92
CA ALA A 304 -27.95 -64.22 -23.30
C ALA A 304 -29.25 -63.66 -23.94
N ALA A 305 -29.33 -63.22 -25.22
CA ALA A 305 -28.39 -62.86 -26.29
C ALA A 305 -29.15 -61.92 -27.28
N GLN A 306 -28.59 -61.03 -28.11
CA GLN A 306 -28.06 -61.26 -29.48
C GLN A 306 -27.99 -59.87 -30.19
N ALA A 307 -27.17 -59.72 -31.23
CA ALA A 307 -27.25 -58.62 -32.21
C ALA A 307 -27.29 -59.22 -33.63
N PRO A 308 -27.83 -58.51 -34.64
CA PRO A 308 -26.99 -58.22 -35.81
C PRO A 308 -27.25 -56.90 -36.58
N GLN A 309 -26.15 -56.30 -37.02
CA GLN A 309 -25.81 -55.74 -38.36
C GLN A 309 -26.85 -55.18 -39.37
N LEU A 310 -26.50 -53.98 -39.88
CA LEU A 310 -26.45 -53.48 -41.29
C LEU A 310 -27.70 -53.32 -42.22
N ALA A 311 -27.81 -52.07 -42.72
CA ALA A 311 -27.86 -51.64 -44.14
C ALA A 311 -29.18 -51.33 -44.91
N THR A 312 -29.11 -50.21 -45.66
CA THR A 312 -29.89 -49.80 -46.87
C THR A 312 -31.43 -49.59 -46.75
N GLY A 313 -32.07 -48.58 -47.38
CA GLY A 313 -31.59 -47.42 -48.15
C GLY A 313 -32.73 -46.68 -48.93
N GLN A 314 -32.43 -45.49 -49.50
CA GLN A 314 -33.24 -44.69 -50.47
C GLN A 314 -34.55 -44.02 -49.92
N ALA A 315 -35.08 -42.89 -50.43
CA ALA A 315 -34.78 -42.06 -51.62
C ALA A 315 -34.94 -40.54 -51.29
N GLN A 316 -34.01 -39.66 -51.69
CA GLN A 316 -34.08 -38.72 -52.84
C GLN A 316 -35.34 -37.83 -52.99
N GLN A 317 -35.18 -36.51 -52.79
CA GLN A 317 -35.54 -35.52 -53.83
C GLN A 317 -34.78 -34.20 -53.63
N ALA A 318 -34.44 -33.53 -54.73
CA ALA A 318 -33.70 -32.26 -54.77
C ALA A 318 -34.33 -31.34 -55.83
N VAL A 319 -34.33 -30.02 -55.60
CA VAL A 319 -34.34 -28.95 -56.64
C VAL A 319 -33.61 -27.70 -56.09
N GLN A 320 -33.02 -26.94 -57.02
CA GLN A 320 -32.14 -25.76 -56.85
C GLN A 320 -32.89 -24.40 -56.67
N PRO A 321 -32.18 -23.28 -56.40
CA PRO A 321 -32.78 -21.98 -56.07
C PRO A 321 -33.05 -21.07 -57.28
N GLN A 322 -33.89 -20.04 -57.13
CA GLN A 322 -34.11 -19.01 -58.15
C GLN A 322 -34.44 -17.61 -57.57
N GLN A 323 -34.17 -16.57 -58.37
CA GLN A 323 -34.09 -15.14 -57.96
C GLN A 323 -35.36 -14.31 -58.27
N ALA A 324 -35.33 -13.04 -57.81
CA ALA A 324 -36.17 -11.88 -58.17
C ALA A 324 -37.62 -11.85 -57.61
N GLY A 325 -38.22 -10.69 -57.31
CA GLY A 325 -37.71 -9.30 -57.29
C GLY A 325 -38.83 -8.24 -57.18
N ALA A 326 -38.47 -7.02 -56.75
CA ALA A 326 -39.29 -5.78 -56.71
C ALA A 326 -40.50 -5.72 -55.74
N GLY A 327 -40.77 -4.54 -55.13
CA GLY A 327 -41.98 -4.37 -54.30
C GLY A 327 -42.17 -3.15 -53.38
N GLN A 328 -41.87 -1.92 -53.81
CA GLN A 328 -42.44 -0.65 -53.28
C GLN A 328 -42.12 -0.18 -51.83
N ALA A 329 -42.17 1.15 -51.65
CA ALA A 329 -41.93 1.89 -50.40
C ALA A 329 -43.19 2.67 -49.96
N PRO A 330 -43.26 3.16 -48.71
CA PRO A 330 -44.13 4.28 -48.33
C PRO A 330 -43.39 5.63 -48.34
N GLN A 331 -44.15 6.72 -48.47
CA GLN A 331 -43.66 8.08 -48.72
C GLN A 331 -43.54 8.96 -47.45
N THR A 332 -42.87 10.10 -47.64
CA THR A 332 -42.52 11.16 -46.68
C THR A 332 -43.65 12.13 -46.30
N ALA A 333 -43.58 12.69 -45.09
CA ALA A 333 -43.94 14.09 -44.74
C ALA A 333 -43.51 14.39 -43.27
N ALA A 334 -43.16 15.62 -42.82
CA ALA A 334 -42.67 16.83 -43.50
C ALA A 334 -42.14 17.85 -42.45
N GLY A 335 -41.21 18.73 -42.86
CA GLY A 335 -40.87 20.00 -42.17
C GLY A 335 -39.84 19.95 -41.03
N GLN A 336 -39.02 20.97 -40.78
CA GLN A 336 -38.72 22.21 -41.53
C GLN A 336 -37.25 22.62 -41.24
N ALA A 337 -36.59 23.24 -42.21
CA ALA A 337 -35.24 23.81 -42.05
C ALA A 337 -35.27 25.34 -42.20
N VAL A 338 -34.33 26.03 -41.54
CA VAL A 338 -34.09 27.48 -41.72
C VAL A 338 -32.70 27.68 -42.33
N ALA A 339 -32.61 28.54 -43.33
CA ALA A 339 -31.39 28.92 -44.05
C ALA A 339 -30.46 29.81 -43.18
N GLY A 340 -29.18 30.03 -43.50
CA GLY A 340 -28.35 29.61 -44.64
C GLY A 340 -27.04 30.41 -44.68
N GLN A 341 -26.45 30.58 -45.87
CA GLN A 341 -25.24 31.37 -46.24
C GLN A 341 -23.92 30.59 -46.42
N ALA A 342 -23.66 30.26 -47.69
CA ALA A 342 -22.35 30.39 -48.35
C ALA A 342 -22.33 31.76 -49.10
N PRO A 343 -21.32 32.17 -49.91
CA PRO A 343 -20.12 31.46 -50.34
C PRO A 343 -18.82 32.30 -50.40
N LEU A 344 -17.69 31.69 -50.80
CA LEU A 344 -16.96 32.02 -52.06
C LEU A 344 -15.72 31.12 -52.26
N ALA A 345 -15.24 31.05 -53.50
CA ALA A 345 -14.29 30.04 -53.97
C ALA A 345 -12.84 30.55 -54.12
N GLY A 346 -11.89 29.61 -54.13
CA GLY A 346 -10.50 29.84 -54.54
C GLY A 346 -9.84 28.51 -54.96
N ALA A 347 -9.51 28.38 -56.25
CA ALA A 347 -8.85 27.19 -56.81
C ALA A 347 -7.33 27.41 -56.92
N GLY A 348 -6.51 26.35 -56.81
CA GLY A 348 -5.06 26.49 -57.01
C GLY A 348 -4.19 25.26 -56.72
N GLN A 349 -4.10 24.36 -57.71
CA GLN A 349 -2.90 23.58 -58.09
C GLN A 349 -2.16 22.70 -57.05
N ALA A 350 -2.13 21.40 -57.33
CA ALA A 350 -1.10 20.47 -56.86
C ALA A 350 0.06 20.42 -57.86
N GLN A 351 1.30 20.17 -57.39
CA GLN A 351 2.46 20.03 -58.28
C GLN A 351 3.35 18.84 -57.88
N GLN A 352 3.45 17.86 -58.77
CA GLN A 352 4.37 16.73 -58.68
C GLN A 352 5.74 17.09 -59.27
N ILE A 353 6.79 16.54 -58.67
CA ILE A 353 8.16 16.43 -59.19
C ILE A 353 8.71 15.13 -58.59
N GLY A 354 9.40 14.22 -59.28
CA GLY A 354 9.85 14.18 -60.67
C GLY A 354 11.14 13.36 -60.71
N ALA A 355 11.06 12.11 -61.18
CA ALA A 355 12.19 11.16 -61.13
C ALA A 355 13.18 11.37 -62.29
N ALA A 356 14.47 11.06 -62.06
CA ALA A 356 15.51 10.99 -63.08
C ALA A 356 16.48 9.81 -62.81
N GLN A 357 17.13 9.30 -63.85
CA GLN A 357 17.68 7.94 -63.93
C GLN A 357 19.22 7.85 -63.77
N LEU A 358 19.67 6.60 -63.60
CA LEU A 358 21.07 6.12 -63.61
C LEU A 358 21.85 6.50 -64.89
N PRO A 359 23.19 6.36 -64.83
CA PRO A 359 23.84 5.50 -65.82
C PRO A 359 24.78 4.42 -65.24
N GLN A 360 25.06 3.44 -66.09
CA GLN A 360 25.99 2.30 -65.95
C GLN A 360 27.46 2.81 -65.92
N GLY A 361 28.52 2.08 -65.52
CA GLY A 361 28.69 0.68 -65.11
C GLY A 361 30.00 0.12 -65.71
N VAL A 362 30.96 -0.37 -64.90
CA VAL A 362 32.22 -0.99 -65.40
C VAL A 362 32.65 -2.18 -64.53
N THR A 363 33.21 -3.19 -65.20
CA THR A 363 33.66 -4.53 -64.73
C THR A 363 35.03 -4.58 -64.03
N GLY A 364 35.28 -5.59 -63.18
CA GLY A 364 36.66 -6.05 -62.89
C GLY A 364 36.85 -6.98 -61.67
N GLN A 365 37.14 -8.27 -61.90
CA GLN A 365 37.89 -9.14 -60.95
C GLN A 365 39.41 -9.01 -61.25
N PRO A 366 40.33 -9.35 -60.31
CA PRO A 366 40.78 -10.73 -60.01
C PRO A 366 40.86 -11.01 -58.48
N GLN A 367 40.90 -12.21 -57.90
CA GLN A 367 41.47 -13.55 -58.19
C GLN A 367 42.96 -13.76 -57.79
N ALA A 368 43.20 -14.84 -57.01
CA ALA A 368 44.47 -15.55 -56.72
C ALA A 368 45.46 -14.94 -55.67
N GLN A 369 45.81 -15.67 -54.59
CA GLN A 369 47.07 -16.47 -54.37
C GLN A 369 48.23 -15.66 -53.74
N LEU A 370 49.20 -16.16 -52.95
CA LEU A 370 49.48 -17.44 -52.25
C LEU A 370 50.60 -17.19 -51.20
N ALA A 371 50.77 -18.09 -50.21
CA ALA A 371 51.95 -18.23 -49.30
C ALA A 371 52.21 -17.15 -48.23
N GLY A 372 52.79 -17.47 -47.06
CA GLY A 372 53.10 -18.78 -46.47
C GLY A 372 54.10 -18.70 -45.30
N GLN A 373 54.23 -19.79 -44.53
CA GLN A 373 55.22 -20.02 -43.44
C GLN A 373 55.01 -19.14 -42.17
N ARG A 374 55.27 -19.60 -40.92
CA ARG A 374 56.03 -20.78 -40.44
C ARG A 374 55.57 -21.17 -39.01
N SER A 375 55.49 -22.46 -38.68
CA SER A 375 55.58 -22.98 -37.29
C SER A 375 57.06 -23.13 -36.88
N PRO A 376 57.43 -23.35 -35.59
CA PRO A 376 57.17 -24.59 -34.82
C PRO A 376 56.30 -24.34 -33.56
N ALA A 377 55.52 -25.29 -33.03
CA ALA A 377 55.89 -26.47 -32.22
C ALA A 377 56.71 -26.12 -30.94
N GLY A 378 56.37 -26.56 -29.73
CA GLY A 378 55.24 -27.39 -29.24
C GLY A 378 55.62 -28.07 -27.91
N VAL A 379 54.72 -28.90 -27.34
CA VAL A 379 55.04 -29.98 -26.33
C VAL A 379 55.39 -29.45 -24.90
N GLN A 380 54.91 -29.96 -23.75
CA GLN A 380 53.97 -31.05 -23.41
C GLN A 380 53.27 -30.79 -22.05
N ALA A 381 52.28 -31.62 -21.70
CA ALA A 381 51.65 -31.66 -20.38
C ALA A 381 52.44 -32.49 -19.34
N GLY A 382 52.22 -32.24 -18.05
CA GLY A 382 52.77 -33.05 -16.95
C GLY A 382 52.30 -32.66 -15.54
N GLN A 383 51.39 -33.46 -14.96
CA GLN A 383 51.17 -33.62 -13.51
C GLN A 383 51.95 -34.87 -13.03
N PRO A 384 52.04 -35.21 -11.72
CA PRO A 384 51.86 -34.45 -10.47
C PRO A 384 53.06 -34.61 -9.48
N GLY A 385 52.98 -34.00 -8.29
CA GLY A 385 53.47 -34.68 -7.06
C GLY A 385 54.52 -33.99 -6.16
N GLN A 386 54.07 -33.62 -4.95
CA GLN A 386 54.76 -33.66 -3.64
C GLN A 386 56.14 -32.97 -3.41
N GLY A 387 56.21 -32.18 -2.31
CA GLY A 387 57.38 -32.20 -1.42
C GLY A 387 57.91 -30.85 -0.89
N GLY A 388 57.77 -30.63 0.42
CA GLY A 388 58.86 -30.03 1.23
C GLY A 388 58.98 -28.50 1.37
N GLN A 389 58.46 -27.99 2.49
CA GLN A 389 59.07 -27.00 3.41
C GLN A 389 60.17 -26.03 2.88
N GLN A 390 59.96 -24.70 2.97
CA GLN A 390 60.67 -23.80 3.93
C GLN A 390 60.56 -22.27 3.59
N ARG A 391 59.99 -21.52 4.55
CA ARG A 391 60.57 -20.30 5.21
C ARG A 391 60.69 -18.96 4.42
N ALA A 392 60.71 -17.86 5.22
CA ALA A 392 60.78 -16.43 4.85
C ALA A 392 59.50 -15.86 4.20
N ALA A 393 58.66 -15.03 4.84
CA ALA A 393 58.83 -14.03 5.92
C ALA A 393 59.67 -12.80 5.52
N VAL A 394 59.07 -11.90 4.74
CA VAL A 394 59.57 -10.53 4.51
C VAL A 394 59.15 -9.64 5.67
N GLN A 395 60.14 -8.95 6.26
CA GLN A 395 59.96 -8.11 7.45
C GLN A 395 59.76 -6.64 7.05
N ALA A 396 58.80 -5.96 7.69
CA ALA A 396 58.75 -4.50 7.72
C ALA A 396 59.50 -3.98 8.97
N PRO A 397 60.24 -2.87 8.89
CA PRO A 397 61.12 -2.42 9.97
C PRO A 397 60.36 -1.86 11.18
N ARG A 398 60.88 -2.15 12.38
CA ARG A 398 60.37 -1.69 13.67
C ARG A 398 60.83 -0.26 13.98
N GLN A 399 59.96 0.57 14.54
CA GLN A 399 60.39 1.72 15.36
C GLN A 399 60.28 1.37 16.86
N PRO A 400 61.11 1.94 17.76
CA PRO A 400 61.22 1.48 19.14
C PRO A 400 60.45 2.35 20.15
N GLY A 401 59.67 1.68 21.00
CA GLY A 401 59.58 1.90 22.45
C GLY A 401 59.37 3.31 23.01
N ALA A 402 58.13 3.58 23.47
CA ALA A 402 57.85 4.53 24.55
C ALA A 402 57.04 3.82 25.66
N SER A 403 57.55 3.83 26.89
CA SER A 403 56.96 3.13 28.04
C SER A 403 55.71 3.82 28.60
N PRO A 404 54.76 3.08 29.22
CA PRO A 404 53.53 3.65 29.75
C PRO A 404 53.76 4.49 31.03
N GLN A 405 53.22 5.71 31.06
CA GLN A 405 53.20 6.55 32.27
C GLN A 405 51.93 6.35 33.12
N PRO A 406 51.99 6.56 34.45
CA PRO A 406 50.91 6.23 35.37
C PRO A 406 49.71 7.17 35.30
N LYS A 407 48.51 6.60 35.54
CA LYS A 407 47.23 7.32 35.60
C LYS A 407 47.23 8.38 36.71
N GLN A 408 47.18 9.66 36.36
CA GLN A 408 46.98 10.72 37.35
C GLN A 408 45.51 10.84 37.77
N VAL A 409 45.27 10.72 39.07
CA VAL A 409 43.97 10.95 39.72
C VAL A 409 43.64 12.44 39.65
N ARG A 410 42.65 12.82 38.82
CA ARG A 410 42.12 14.19 38.82
C ARG A 410 41.18 14.37 40.01
N LYS A 411 41.37 15.48 40.74
CA LYS A 411 40.61 15.85 41.94
C LYS A 411 39.12 16.10 41.59
N PRO A 412 38.16 15.74 42.46
CA PRO A 412 36.74 15.93 42.18
C PRO A 412 36.37 17.42 42.12
N LEU A 413 35.70 17.83 41.04
CA LEU A 413 35.09 19.15 40.94
C LEU A 413 33.93 19.27 41.93
N LYS A 414 33.94 20.29 42.78
CA LYS A 414 32.82 20.60 43.68
C LYS A 414 31.68 21.18 42.85
N LEU A 415 30.56 20.46 42.74
CA LEU A 415 29.31 21.02 42.20
C LEU A 415 28.85 22.21 43.08
N PRO A 416 28.34 23.30 42.47
CA PRO A 416 27.63 24.33 43.23
C PRO A 416 26.37 23.75 43.87
N LYS A 417 26.06 24.18 45.10
CA LYS A 417 24.88 23.73 45.83
C LYS A 417 23.61 24.26 45.15
N LEU A 418 22.77 23.36 44.67
CA LEU A 418 21.45 23.69 44.15
C LEU A 418 20.58 24.25 45.29
N VAL A 419 20.13 25.50 45.16
CA VAL A 419 19.22 26.13 46.11
C VAL A 419 17.86 25.43 46.04
N LYS A 420 17.26 25.19 47.20
CA LYS A 420 16.04 24.40 47.35
C LYS A 420 14.82 25.31 47.34
N ASP A 421 14.50 25.85 46.17
CA ASP A 421 13.36 26.77 46.01
C ASP A 421 12.01 26.09 46.24
N GLY A 422 11.08 26.87 46.81
CA GLY A 422 9.81 26.37 47.33
C GLY A 422 8.84 25.90 46.24
N LYS A 423 7.99 24.91 46.58
CA LYS A 423 6.96 24.38 45.68
C LYS A 423 5.93 25.46 45.32
N PRO A 424 5.74 25.84 44.05
CA PRO A 424 4.58 26.64 43.64
C PRO A 424 3.30 25.78 43.72
N VAL A 425 2.22 26.36 44.23
CA VAL A 425 0.93 25.66 44.45
C VAL A 425 0.19 25.50 43.12
N ARG A 426 0.39 24.37 42.43
CA ARG A 426 -0.17 24.07 41.09
C ARG A 426 -1.68 23.75 41.06
N TRP A 427 -2.45 24.06 42.10
CA TRP A 427 -3.91 23.78 42.12
C TRP A 427 -4.76 24.91 41.52
N LEU A 428 -4.25 26.15 41.47
CA LEU A 428 -4.99 27.32 40.97
C LEU A 428 -5.63 27.19 39.57
N PRO A 429 -5.02 26.55 38.54
CA PRO A 429 -5.67 26.45 37.22
C PRO A 429 -6.91 25.55 37.20
N TYR A 430 -6.99 24.54 38.08
CA TYR A 430 -8.14 23.61 38.10
C TYR A 430 -9.39 24.26 38.71
N ALA A 431 -9.22 25.18 39.68
CA ALA A 431 -10.33 25.94 40.25
C ALA A 431 -10.99 26.86 39.21
N ALA A 432 -10.19 27.46 38.31
CA ALA A 432 -10.71 28.30 37.23
C ALA A 432 -11.51 27.50 36.19
N VAL A 433 -11.01 26.32 35.79
CA VAL A 433 -11.71 25.44 34.83
C VAL A 433 -13.03 24.90 35.42
N GLY A 434 -13.03 24.51 36.71
CA GLY A 434 -14.25 24.07 37.40
C GLY A 434 -15.32 25.16 37.46
N LEU A 435 -14.94 26.41 37.77
CA LEU A 435 -15.87 27.54 37.79
C LEU A 435 -16.47 27.81 36.41
N LEU A 436 -15.66 27.71 35.35
CA LEU A 436 -16.10 27.98 33.97
C LEU A 436 -17.10 26.93 33.49
N LEU A 437 -16.89 25.65 33.82
CA LEU A 437 -17.87 24.58 33.55
C LEU A 437 -19.20 24.79 34.27
N VAL A 438 -19.19 25.20 35.55
CA VAL A 438 -20.42 25.48 36.30
C VAL A 438 -21.19 26.66 35.70
N LEU A 439 -20.49 27.73 35.28
CA LEU A 439 -21.12 28.87 34.60
C LEU A 439 -21.68 28.51 33.22
N LEU A 440 -21.02 27.62 32.47
CA LEU A 440 -21.51 27.12 31.19
C LEU A 440 -22.82 26.34 31.35
N VAL A 441 -22.88 25.43 32.33
CA VAL A 441 -24.10 24.65 32.62
C VAL A 441 -25.24 25.57 33.06
N ALA A 442 -24.96 26.56 33.93
CA ALA A 442 -25.96 27.54 34.37
C ALA A 442 -26.51 28.38 33.20
N ALA A 443 -25.65 28.80 32.25
CA ALA A 443 -26.08 29.54 31.07
C ALA A 443 -27.02 28.72 30.16
N ILE A 444 -26.72 27.43 29.96
CA ILE A 444 -27.57 26.52 29.18
C ILE A 444 -28.93 26.32 29.88
N SER A 445 -28.95 26.20 31.22
CA SER A 445 -30.20 26.05 31.98
C SER A 445 -31.15 27.25 31.84
N VAL A 446 -30.62 28.48 31.79
CA VAL A 446 -31.43 29.70 31.64
C VAL A 446 -31.92 29.89 30.19
N ALA A 447 -31.14 29.47 29.19
CA ALA A 447 -31.54 29.55 27.78
C ALA A 447 -32.68 28.59 27.40
N ALA A 448 -32.88 27.50 28.15
CA ALA A 448 -33.94 26.51 27.91
C ALA A 448 -35.30 26.86 28.54
N SER A 449 -35.45 28.04 29.15
CA SER A 449 -36.64 28.44 29.92
C SER A 449 -37.17 29.83 29.53
N GLN A 450 -37.72 29.95 28.32
CA GLN A 450 -38.66 31.03 27.95
C GLN A 450 -39.51 30.63 26.73
N ASP A 451 -40.80 30.98 26.82
CA ASP A 451 -41.91 30.78 25.87
C ASP A 451 -42.24 29.32 25.44
N GLY A 452 -43.50 28.85 25.47
CA GLY A 452 -44.75 29.47 25.94
C GLY A 452 -45.95 29.05 25.08
N GLY A 453 -47.07 28.65 25.71
CA GLY A 453 -48.37 28.47 25.02
C GLY A 453 -49.07 27.12 25.25
N GLU A 454 -50.18 27.15 26.00
CA GLU A 454 -51.10 26.03 26.16
C GLU A 454 -51.88 25.73 24.87
N THR A 455 -52.04 24.45 24.50
CA THR A 455 -53.28 23.90 23.91
C THR A 455 -53.35 22.38 24.09
N ALA A 456 -54.44 21.92 24.73
CA ALA A 456 -55.05 20.58 24.78
C ALA A 456 -54.20 19.29 24.56
N ALA A 457 -54.21 18.41 25.58
CA ALA A 457 -53.79 17.01 25.47
C ALA A 457 -54.77 16.16 24.64
N PRO A 458 -54.27 15.06 24.05
CA PRO A 458 -54.90 13.76 24.24
C PRO A 458 -53.91 12.69 24.75
N GLN A 459 -54.48 11.54 25.13
CA GLN A 459 -53.87 10.54 26.01
C GLN A 459 -52.66 9.79 25.44
N GLN A 460 -51.78 9.38 26.34
CA GLN A 460 -50.71 8.42 26.09
C GLN A 460 -51.28 7.04 25.68
N GLY A 461 -51.04 6.64 24.44
CA GLY A 461 -50.95 5.23 24.05
C GLY A 461 -49.49 4.79 24.05
N PRO A 462 -49.17 3.49 24.24
CA PRO A 462 -47.79 3.02 24.17
C PRO A 462 -47.24 3.24 22.76
N THR A 463 -46.14 3.99 22.66
CA THR A 463 -45.47 4.26 21.39
C THR A 463 -44.90 2.96 20.84
N GLN A 464 -45.63 2.32 19.92
CA GLN A 464 -45.09 1.21 19.16
C GLN A 464 -43.93 1.74 18.32
N THR A 465 -42.75 1.15 18.51
CA THR A 465 -41.60 1.40 17.64
C THR A 465 -41.93 0.81 16.27
N THR A 466 -42.49 1.63 15.37
CA THR A 466 -42.75 1.22 13.99
C THR A 466 -41.41 0.97 13.30
N THR A 467 -40.99 -0.30 13.28
CA THR A 467 -39.90 -0.78 12.43
C THR A 467 -40.28 -0.45 10.99
N ALA A 468 -39.64 0.56 10.41
CA ALA A 468 -39.79 0.87 9.00
C ALA A 468 -39.34 -0.36 8.20
N ALA A 469 -40.23 -0.87 7.34
CA ALA A 469 -39.90 -1.99 6.46
C ALA A 469 -38.73 -1.60 5.53
N PRO A 470 -37.84 -2.54 5.16
CA PRO A 470 -36.75 -2.25 4.26
C PRO A 470 -37.31 -1.86 2.88
N THR A 471 -37.15 -0.58 2.53
CA THR A 471 -37.63 -0.05 1.26
C THR A 471 -36.63 -0.41 0.17
N GLY A 472 -36.87 -1.51 -0.55
CA GLY A 472 -36.06 -1.89 -1.70
C GLY A 472 -36.09 -0.80 -2.77
N GLN A 473 -34.94 -0.28 -3.19
CA GLN A 473 -34.81 0.72 -4.25
C GLN A 473 -34.08 0.13 -5.46
N ASN A 474 -34.57 0.39 -6.67
CA ASN A 474 -33.90 -0.03 -7.90
C ASN A 474 -33.03 1.12 -8.44
N VAL A 475 -31.73 0.88 -8.57
CA VAL A 475 -30.75 1.80 -9.18
C VAL A 475 -30.01 1.07 -10.28
N ASP A 476 -29.95 1.64 -11.48
CA ASP A 476 -29.33 1.03 -12.67
C ASP A 476 -29.78 -0.41 -12.97
N GLY A 477 -31.04 -0.73 -12.61
CA GLY A 477 -31.62 -2.07 -12.76
C GLY A 477 -31.26 -3.07 -11.64
N MET A 478 -30.44 -2.67 -10.67
CA MET A 478 -30.09 -3.47 -9.49
C MET A 478 -30.99 -3.09 -8.31
N GLY A 479 -31.58 -4.09 -7.65
CA GLY A 479 -32.43 -3.89 -6.46
C GLY A 479 -31.61 -3.89 -5.17
N PHE A 480 -31.48 -2.73 -4.54
CA PHE A 480 -30.83 -2.51 -3.25
C PHE A 480 -31.83 -2.71 -2.11
N ASN A 481 -31.67 -3.79 -1.34
CA ASN A 481 -32.43 -4.08 -0.14
C ASN A 481 -31.66 -3.59 1.11
N GLN A 482 -32.11 -2.50 1.72
CA GLN A 482 -31.44 -1.89 2.87
C GLN A 482 -31.55 -2.75 4.14
N LEU A 483 -30.43 -3.17 4.70
CA LEU A 483 -30.35 -3.94 5.95
C LEU A 483 -30.11 -3.05 7.17
N ALA A 484 -29.32 -1.99 7.01
CA ALA A 484 -28.98 -1.07 8.07
C ALA A 484 -28.75 0.35 7.54
N ALA A 485 -29.03 1.37 8.34
CA ALA A 485 -28.56 2.74 8.13
C ALA A 485 -28.44 3.48 9.47
N GLU A 486 -27.49 4.40 9.56
CA GLU A 486 -27.16 5.18 10.77
C GLU A 486 -26.51 6.53 10.39
N SER A 487 -26.68 7.53 11.25
CA SER A 487 -26.08 8.87 11.16
C SER A 487 -25.55 9.26 12.54
N GLY A 488 -24.31 9.76 12.62
CA GLY A 488 -23.65 10.09 13.89
C GLY A 488 -22.42 10.99 13.71
N THR A 489 -21.79 11.38 14.83
CA THR A 489 -20.62 12.29 14.84
C THR A 489 -19.30 11.60 15.23
N GLN A 490 -19.35 10.31 15.54
CA GLN A 490 -18.15 9.51 15.81
C GLN A 490 -17.68 8.88 14.50
N CYS A 491 -16.48 9.19 14.05
CA CYS A 491 -15.93 8.66 12.79
C CYS A 491 -14.92 7.54 13.07
N THR A 492 -13.90 7.84 13.90
CA THR A 492 -12.78 6.97 14.24
C THR A 492 -13.15 5.59 14.80
N PRO A 493 -14.15 5.42 15.70
CA PRO A 493 -14.47 4.10 16.26
C PRO A 493 -14.96 3.09 15.21
N HIS A 494 -15.48 3.59 14.09
CA HIS A 494 -16.03 2.80 12.99
C HIS A 494 -15.05 2.65 11.81
N ALA A 495 -13.79 3.06 11.99
CA ALA A 495 -12.75 2.98 10.98
C ALA A 495 -11.70 1.92 11.36
N PHE A 496 -11.07 1.33 10.34
CA PHE A 496 -10.00 0.33 10.48
C PHE A 496 -8.84 0.64 9.52
N GLY A 497 -7.68 0.03 9.78
CA GLY A 497 -6.43 0.32 9.07
C GLY A 497 -6.03 1.79 9.19
N ASP A 498 -5.24 2.27 8.23
CA ASP A 498 -4.67 3.63 8.25
C ASP A 498 -5.75 4.74 8.18
N THR A 499 -6.92 4.45 7.61
CA THR A 499 -8.12 5.32 7.62
C THR A 499 -8.51 5.71 9.05
N LYS A 500 -8.34 4.80 10.03
CA LYS A 500 -8.57 5.12 11.44
C LYS A 500 -7.60 6.19 11.93
N THR A 501 -6.31 6.03 11.68
CA THR A 501 -5.25 6.97 12.08
C THR A 501 -5.42 8.32 11.40
N VAL A 502 -5.83 8.37 10.12
CA VAL A 502 -6.16 9.63 9.44
C VAL A 502 -7.36 10.33 10.10
N LEU A 503 -8.40 9.59 10.51
CA LEU A 503 -9.55 10.17 11.21
C LEU A 503 -9.24 10.57 12.67
N GLU A 504 -8.18 10.05 13.29
CA GLU A 504 -7.66 10.54 14.58
C GLU A 504 -6.98 11.91 14.46
N THR A 505 -6.32 12.20 13.33
CA THR A 505 -5.65 13.49 13.07
C THR A 505 -6.52 14.50 12.34
N THR A 506 -7.42 14.03 11.48
CA THR A 506 -8.33 14.82 10.64
C THR A 506 -9.76 14.36 10.91
N PRO A 507 -10.35 14.79 12.04
CA PRO A 507 -11.67 14.31 12.46
C PRO A 507 -12.76 14.79 11.49
N CYS A 508 -13.64 13.86 11.11
CA CYS A 508 -14.86 14.18 10.38
C CYS A 508 -15.91 14.78 11.34
N SER A 509 -16.79 15.64 10.82
CA SER A 509 -17.86 16.29 11.59
C SER A 509 -19.14 15.44 11.67
N ARG A 510 -19.37 14.58 10.68
CA ARG A 510 -20.50 13.63 10.64
C ARG A 510 -20.13 12.40 9.79
N LEU A 511 -20.48 11.22 10.29
CA LEU A 511 -20.41 9.94 9.58
C LEU A 511 -21.85 9.43 9.37
N ARG A 512 -22.18 9.05 8.14
CA ARG A 512 -23.44 8.40 7.76
C ARG A 512 -23.12 7.07 7.10
N ARG A 513 -23.71 5.98 7.58
CA ARG A 513 -23.46 4.61 7.08
C ARG A 513 -24.75 3.94 6.64
N ALA A 514 -24.65 3.07 5.65
CA ALA A 514 -25.72 2.14 5.31
C ALA A 514 -25.19 0.85 4.68
N SER A 515 -25.95 -0.23 4.82
CA SER A 515 -25.60 -1.58 4.34
C SER A 515 -26.77 -2.14 3.55
N PHE A 516 -26.49 -2.68 2.36
CA PHE A 516 -27.49 -3.18 1.43
C PHE A 516 -27.12 -4.56 0.91
N GLU A 517 -28.11 -5.46 0.83
CA GLU A 517 -28.02 -6.61 -0.05
C GLU A 517 -28.47 -6.20 -1.46
N VAL A 518 -27.74 -6.60 -2.50
CA VAL A 518 -28.06 -6.29 -3.90
C VAL A 518 -27.93 -7.53 -4.77
N ALA A 519 -28.79 -7.64 -5.78
CA ALA A 519 -28.67 -8.68 -6.82
C ALA A 519 -27.98 -8.11 -8.07
N VAL A 520 -26.86 -8.73 -8.45
CA VAL A 520 -26.08 -8.37 -9.65
C VAL A 520 -26.03 -9.61 -10.55
N ASP A 521 -26.62 -9.51 -11.74
CA ASP A 521 -26.71 -10.63 -12.71
C ASP A 521 -27.22 -11.95 -12.09
N GLY A 522 -28.15 -11.85 -11.13
CA GLY A 522 -28.74 -12.97 -10.39
C GLY A 522 -27.91 -13.49 -9.19
N ARG A 523 -26.71 -12.94 -8.94
CA ARG A 523 -25.86 -13.28 -7.78
C ARG A 523 -26.04 -12.27 -6.65
N ARG A 524 -25.99 -12.73 -5.40
CA ARG A 524 -26.13 -11.88 -4.20
C ARG A 524 -24.80 -11.22 -3.84
N ALA A 525 -24.83 -9.90 -3.69
CA ALA A 525 -23.70 -9.10 -3.22
C ALA A 525 -24.11 -8.24 -2.02
N ALA A 526 -23.12 -7.90 -1.20
CA ALA A 526 -23.20 -6.91 -0.13
C ALA A 526 -22.61 -5.59 -0.63
N VAL A 527 -23.29 -4.47 -0.38
CA VAL A 527 -22.77 -3.13 -0.58
C VAL A 527 -22.82 -2.35 0.74
N THR A 528 -21.66 -1.86 1.17
CA THR A 528 -21.53 -0.93 2.30
C THR A 528 -21.27 0.48 1.78
N LEU A 529 -21.92 1.47 2.39
CA LEU A 529 -21.76 2.90 2.10
C LEU A 529 -21.35 3.65 3.36
N ALA A 530 -20.42 4.58 3.21
CA ALA A 530 -20.02 5.54 4.25
C ALA A 530 -19.82 6.94 3.66
N ALA A 531 -20.64 7.90 4.08
CA ALA A 531 -20.40 9.32 3.83
C ALA A 531 -19.79 10.00 5.06
N LEU A 532 -18.65 10.64 4.87
CA LEU A 532 -17.94 11.42 5.88
C LEU A 532 -17.96 12.88 5.49
N ASP A 533 -18.52 13.74 6.34
CA ASP A 533 -18.46 15.18 6.18
C ASP A 533 -17.30 15.75 7.00
N PHE A 534 -16.60 16.74 6.46
CA PHE A 534 -15.43 17.37 7.06
C PHE A 534 -15.67 18.86 7.35
N PRO A 535 -14.87 19.49 8.23
CA PRO A 535 -14.90 20.94 8.43
C PRO A 535 -14.55 21.78 7.19
N SER A 536 -13.75 21.27 6.24
CA SER A 536 -13.39 21.97 5.01
C SER A 536 -13.36 21.06 3.77
N GLN A 537 -13.46 21.66 2.58
CA GLN A 537 -13.33 20.96 1.30
C GLN A 537 -11.92 20.39 1.11
N GLU A 538 -10.88 21.13 1.51
CA GLU A 538 -9.48 20.67 1.45
C GLU A 538 -9.28 19.38 2.28
N GLN A 539 -9.88 19.30 3.47
CA GLN A 539 -9.85 18.08 4.29
C GLN A 539 -10.61 16.92 3.64
N ALA A 540 -11.78 17.19 3.05
CA ALA A 540 -12.54 16.18 2.31
C ALA A 540 -11.77 15.67 1.08
N GLU A 541 -11.15 16.56 0.29
CA GLU A 541 -10.33 16.18 -0.87
C GLU A 541 -9.09 15.39 -0.45
N THR A 542 -8.41 15.81 0.62
CA THR A 542 -7.25 15.09 1.18
C THR A 542 -7.65 13.71 1.68
N PHE A 543 -8.76 13.60 2.42
CA PHE A 543 -9.28 12.33 2.88
C PHE A 543 -9.71 11.43 1.72
N LYS A 544 -10.40 11.97 0.71
CA LYS A 544 -10.80 11.23 -0.50
C LYS A 544 -9.58 10.68 -1.22
N GLN A 545 -8.58 11.51 -1.51
CA GLN A 545 -7.33 11.07 -2.12
C GLN A 545 -6.70 9.94 -1.32
N PHE A 546 -6.67 10.07 0.01
CA PHE A 546 -6.15 9.04 0.91
C PHE A 546 -6.94 7.72 0.86
N VAL A 547 -8.29 7.73 0.95
CA VAL A 547 -9.09 6.49 0.93
C VAL A 547 -9.26 5.86 -0.45
N ASP A 548 -8.91 6.59 -1.52
CA ASP A 548 -8.88 6.06 -2.89
C ASP A 548 -7.66 5.15 -3.15
N PHE A 549 -6.65 5.14 -2.26
CA PHE A 549 -5.51 4.22 -2.35
C PHE A 549 -5.84 2.84 -1.74
N PRO A 550 -5.68 1.74 -2.50
CA PRO A 550 -5.88 0.39 -1.98
C PRO A 550 -4.93 0.06 -0.82
N GLY A 551 -5.47 -0.54 0.24
CA GLY A 551 -4.72 -0.98 1.42
C GLY A 551 -4.87 -0.07 2.64
N ASN A 552 -5.31 1.17 2.47
CA ASN A 552 -5.42 2.18 3.55
C ASN A 552 -6.56 1.91 4.56
N GLY A 553 -7.14 0.71 4.58
CA GLY A 553 -8.29 0.35 5.43
C GLY A 553 -9.61 0.91 4.91
N GLY A 554 -10.50 1.31 5.83
CA GLY A 554 -11.83 1.81 5.46
C GLY A 554 -12.76 1.99 6.66
N ILE A 555 -14.06 2.02 6.39
CA ILE A 555 -15.14 2.13 7.37
C ILE A 555 -15.84 0.77 7.52
N THR A 556 -16.01 0.31 8.75
CA THR A 556 -16.68 -0.94 9.10
C THR A 556 -18.15 -0.91 8.66
N ASP A 557 -18.57 -1.95 7.94
CA ASP A 557 -19.96 -2.12 7.52
C ASP A 557 -20.91 -2.17 8.73
N LEU A 558 -21.99 -1.38 8.64
CA LEU A 558 -22.93 -1.19 9.74
C LEU A 558 -23.73 -2.46 10.04
N ALA A 559 -24.11 -3.25 9.04
CA ALA A 559 -24.82 -4.51 9.25
C ALA A 559 -23.90 -5.63 9.78
N VAL A 560 -22.59 -5.59 9.52
CA VAL A 560 -21.60 -6.44 10.20
C VAL A 560 -21.49 -6.01 11.67
N GLU A 561 -21.27 -4.71 11.93
CA GLU A 561 -21.13 -4.16 13.29
C GLU A 561 -22.38 -4.38 14.17
N THR A 562 -23.57 -4.32 13.57
CA THR A 562 -24.86 -4.48 14.28
C THR A 562 -25.50 -5.87 14.12
N GLY A 563 -24.83 -6.83 13.47
CA GLY A 563 -25.31 -8.21 13.33
C GLY A 563 -26.60 -8.36 12.51
N LYS A 564 -26.83 -7.50 11.50
CA LYS A 564 -28.06 -7.47 10.68
C LYS A 564 -27.99 -8.23 9.36
N TRP A 565 -26.85 -8.85 9.03
CA TRP A 565 -26.74 -9.69 7.83
C TRP A 565 -27.54 -10.99 7.95
N PRO A 566 -28.37 -11.36 6.95
CA PRO A 566 -29.05 -12.65 6.93
C PRO A 566 -28.07 -13.78 6.54
N GLY A 567 -27.36 -14.33 7.53
CA GLY A 567 -26.42 -15.44 7.36
C GLY A 567 -25.05 -15.16 7.95
N GLN A 568 -23.99 -15.64 7.29
CA GLN A 568 -22.63 -15.23 7.66
C GLN A 568 -22.38 -13.78 7.23
N PRO A 569 -21.84 -12.91 8.10
CA PRO A 569 -21.50 -11.54 7.73
C PRO A 569 -20.38 -11.52 6.66
N PRO A 570 -20.49 -10.67 5.63
CA PRO A 570 -19.43 -10.49 4.64
C PRO A 570 -18.18 -9.87 5.26
N THR A 571 -17.01 -10.28 4.77
CA THR A 571 -15.71 -9.76 5.23
C THR A 571 -15.21 -8.54 4.44
N PHE A 572 -15.84 -8.23 3.29
CA PHE A 572 -15.39 -7.23 2.31
C PHE A 572 -13.93 -7.41 1.81
N SER A 573 -13.30 -8.56 2.06
CA SER A 573 -11.99 -8.88 1.50
C SER A 573 -12.09 -9.03 -0.03
N GLY A 574 -11.22 -8.34 -0.76
CA GLY A 574 -11.27 -8.29 -2.22
C GLY A 574 -12.51 -7.55 -2.78
N ALA A 575 -13.17 -6.69 -2.00
CA ALA A 575 -14.30 -5.91 -2.48
C ALA A 575 -13.90 -4.97 -3.64
N ALA A 576 -14.82 -4.78 -4.59
CA ALA A 576 -14.72 -3.70 -5.56
C ALA A 576 -15.06 -2.36 -4.87
N TYR A 577 -14.34 -1.31 -5.26
CA TYR A 577 -14.38 0.00 -4.60
C TYR A 577 -14.89 1.08 -5.55
N ALA A 578 -15.68 2.01 -5.02
CA ALA A 578 -16.00 3.27 -5.68
C ALA A 578 -16.12 4.39 -4.63
N SER A 579 -15.82 5.63 -5.02
CA SER A 579 -16.00 6.78 -4.14
C SER A 579 -16.30 8.05 -4.93
N THR A 580 -16.89 9.05 -4.27
CA THR A 580 -17.10 10.39 -4.81
C THR A 580 -16.90 11.44 -3.71
N GLY A 581 -16.59 12.67 -4.12
CA GLY A 581 -16.42 13.81 -3.23
C GLY A 581 -17.31 14.96 -3.68
N ALA A 582 -17.97 15.64 -2.74
CA ALA A 582 -18.83 16.78 -3.02
C ALA A 582 -18.70 17.81 -1.88
N GLN A 583 -18.14 18.99 -2.19
CA GLN A 583 -17.86 20.05 -1.22
C GLN A 583 -17.02 19.52 -0.04
N THR A 584 -17.63 19.41 1.14
CA THR A 584 -16.98 18.90 2.36
C THR A 584 -17.28 17.43 2.65
N SER A 585 -17.98 16.73 1.76
CA SER A 585 -18.42 15.33 1.96
C SER A 585 -17.66 14.36 1.06
N VAL A 586 -17.28 13.20 1.60
CA VAL A 586 -16.70 12.07 0.87
C VAL A 586 -17.58 10.85 1.07
N LEU A 587 -18.14 10.30 -0.01
CA LEU A 587 -18.91 9.07 0.00
C LEU A 587 -18.07 7.93 -0.58
N VAL A 588 -17.90 6.87 0.20
CA VAL A 588 -17.22 5.64 -0.17
C VAL A 588 -18.22 4.49 -0.24
N ALA A 589 -18.07 3.64 -1.25
CA ALA A 589 -18.83 2.40 -1.44
C ALA A 589 -17.87 1.21 -1.65
N GLN A 590 -18.15 0.10 -0.99
CA GLN A 590 -17.48 -1.17 -1.24
C GLN A 590 -18.51 -2.26 -1.52
N ALA A 591 -18.23 -3.13 -2.50
CA ALA A 591 -19.11 -4.23 -2.92
C ALA A 591 -18.38 -5.57 -2.93
N CYS A 592 -18.95 -6.61 -2.31
CA CYS A 592 -18.41 -7.97 -2.33
C CYS A 592 -19.52 -9.01 -2.56
N TRP A 593 -19.19 -10.18 -3.11
CA TRP A 593 -20.10 -11.31 -3.20
C TRP A 593 -20.39 -11.86 -1.81
N LEU A 594 -21.66 -12.16 -1.52
CA LEU A 594 -22.05 -12.89 -0.30
C LEU A 594 -21.73 -14.38 -0.41
N ASP A 595 -21.85 -14.91 -1.63
CA ASP A 595 -21.65 -16.33 -1.95
C ASP A 595 -20.33 -16.52 -2.74
N GLY A 596 -19.22 -16.64 -2.00
CA GLY A 596 -17.88 -16.95 -2.53
C GLY A 596 -16.86 -15.80 -2.48
N PRO A 597 -15.64 -16.01 -3.02
CA PRO A 597 -14.59 -14.99 -3.02
C PRO A 597 -14.93 -13.80 -3.94
N SER A 598 -14.39 -12.63 -3.59
CA SER A 598 -14.49 -11.40 -4.39
C SER A 598 -13.11 -10.99 -4.92
N THR A 599 -13.08 -10.33 -6.07
CA THR A 599 -11.90 -9.61 -6.57
C THR A 599 -12.27 -8.15 -6.84
N SER A 600 -11.33 -7.24 -6.59
CA SER A 600 -11.59 -5.80 -6.67
C SER A 600 -11.76 -5.28 -8.10
N ASP A 601 -11.41 -6.11 -9.09
CA ASP A 601 -11.59 -5.89 -10.53
C ASP A 601 -12.85 -6.56 -11.11
N ASP A 602 -13.67 -7.25 -10.29
CA ASP A 602 -14.94 -7.84 -10.73
C ASP A 602 -15.86 -6.74 -11.30
N PRO A 603 -16.25 -6.83 -12.59
CA PRO A 603 -17.00 -5.77 -13.25
C PRO A 603 -18.47 -5.68 -12.79
N GLY A 604 -19.01 -6.74 -12.17
CA GLY A 604 -20.34 -6.73 -11.57
C GLY A 604 -20.32 -6.00 -10.23
N LEU A 605 -19.39 -6.36 -9.34
CA LEU A 605 -19.18 -5.65 -8.07
C LEU A 605 -18.81 -4.17 -8.30
N GLY A 606 -17.97 -3.88 -9.31
CA GLY A 606 -17.61 -2.51 -9.69
C GLY A 606 -18.78 -1.67 -10.21
N LYS A 607 -19.81 -2.28 -10.80
CA LYS A 607 -21.08 -1.60 -11.12
C LYS A 607 -21.90 -1.35 -9.85
N ALA A 608 -22.04 -2.37 -9.00
CA ALA A 608 -22.81 -2.28 -7.76
C ALA A 608 -22.27 -1.21 -6.79
N ALA A 609 -20.94 -1.12 -6.63
CA ALA A 609 -20.31 -0.06 -5.83
C ALA A 609 -20.61 1.34 -6.38
N LYS A 610 -20.57 1.52 -7.72
CA LYS A 610 -20.87 2.82 -8.36
C LYS A 610 -22.34 3.21 -8.25
N ALA A 611 -23.27 2.28 -8.45
CA ALA A 611 -24.70 2.50 -8.21
C ALA A 611 -24.99 2.79 -6.72
N GLY A 612 -24.24 2.17 -5.81
CA GLY A 612 -24.28 2.49 -4.39
C GLY A 612 -24.00 3.97 -4.08
N LEU A 613 -23.15 4.65 -4.86
CA LEU A 613 -22.86 6.09 -4.67
C LEU A 613 -24.06 7.02 -4.95
N THR A 614 -25.13 6.54 -5.58
CA THR A 614 -26.35 7.33 -5.80
C THR A 614 -27.48 7.00 -4.82
N MET A 615 -27.26 6.06 -3.89
CA MET A 615 -28.26 5.69 -2.90
C MET A 615 -28.43 6.78 -1.83
N PRO A 616 -29.65 7.04 -1.36
CA PRO A 616 -29.89 7.96 -0.25
C PRO A 616 -29.32 7.39 1.06
N LEU A 617 -28.55 8.22 1.76
CA LEU A 617 -28.14 7.97 3.14
C LEU A 617 -29.06 8.72 4.11
N PRO A 618 -29.16 8.30 5.39
CA PRO A 618 -29.93 9.01 6.40
C PRO A 618 -29.48 10.48 6.56
N GLY A 619 -30.37 11.31 7.11
CA GLY A 619 -30.12 12.74 7.37
C GLY A 619 -28.98 13.00 8.33
#